data_AF-A0A3D3CYD2-F1
#
_entry.id   AF-A0A3D3CYD2-F1
#
_cell.length_a   1.000
_cell.length_b   1.000
_cell.length_c   1.000
_cell.angle_alpha   90.00
_cell.angle_beta   90.00
_cell.angle_gamma   90.00
#
_symmetry.space_group_name_H-M   'P 1'
#
loop_
_entity.id
_entity.type
_entity.pdbx_description
1 polymer ?
#
loop_
_entity_poly.entity_id
_entity_poly.type
_entity_poly.pdbx_seq_one_letter_code
_entity_poly.pdbx_strand_id
1 'polypeptide(L)'
;MSQFYLTALQLSICLGPMAMGIFITMKVFNIPDITTDGSYTLGAVVTAVLLSSHWNALAVLPVCMLAGAVAGTCTGLIHTKLRIDALLAGILVMTGLYSVNLIILGRSNVPLINIHTVFNTLSLFSTDLYNQLFVALVM
;
A
#
# COMPACT_ATOMS: atom_id res chain seq x y z
N MET A 1 27.52 5.89 -1.97
CA MET A 1 26.97 5.68 -3.33
C MET A 1 26.16 4.40 -3.44
N SER A 2 26.66 3.23 -3.02
CA SER A 2 25.89 1.97 -3.05
C SER A 2 24.54 2.02 -2.32
N GLN A 3 24.49 2.63 -1.14
CA GLN A 3 23.26 2.76 -0.33
C GLN A 3 22.14 3.52 -1.06
N PHE A 4 22.49 4.57 -1.82
CA PHE A 4 21.52 5.35 -2.58
C PHE A 4 20.82 4.49 -3.64
N TYR A 5 21.58 3.73 -4.43
CA TYR A 5 21.02 2.83 -5.44
C TYR A 5 20.13 1.74 -4.83
N LEU A 6 20.50 1.22 -3.65
CA LEU A 6 19.72 0.19 -2.95
C LEU A 6 18.37 0.73 -2.49
N THR A 7 18.34 1.93 -1.89
CA THR A 7 17.07 2.57 -1.49
C THR A 7 16.18 2.91 -2.68
N ALA A 8 16.75 3.36 -3.80
CA ALA A 8 16.00 3.64 -5.02
C ALA A 8 15.37 2.37 -5.60
N LEU A 9 16.11 1.26 -5.59
CA LEU A 9 15.64 -0.04 -6.06
C LEU A 9 14.53 -0.59 -5.16
N GLN A 10 14.71 -0.50 -3.83
CA GLN A 10 13.69 -0.90 -2.86
C GLN A 10 12.37 -0.13 -3.05
N LEU A 11 12.43 1.20 -3.19
CA LEU A 11 11.23 2.03 -3.45
C LEU A 11 10.54 1.64 -4.76
N SER A 12 11.33 1.37 -5.81
CA SER A 12 10.81 1.00 -7.12
C SER A 12 10.07 -0.34 -7.09
N ILE A 13 10.61 -1.33 -6.37
CA ILE A 13 9.96 -2.64 -6.20
C ILE A 13 8.68 -2.50 -5.35
N CYS A 14 8.72 -1.74 -4.25
CA CYS A 14 7.53 -1.54 -3.42
C CYS A 14 6.40 -0.83 -4.16
N LEU A 15 6.70 0.15 -5.03
CA LEU A 15 5.69 0.86 -5.84
C LEU A 15 5.26 0.09 -7.10
N GLY A 16 5.96 -0.98 -7.48
CA GLY A 16 5.65 -1.81 -8.63
C GLY A 16 4.22 -2.38 -8.64
N PRO A 17 3.74 -3.01 -7.54
CA PRO A 17 2.37 -3.49 -7.42
C PRO A 17 1.30 -2.41 -7.62
N MET A 18 1.55 -1.18 -7.16
CA MET A 18 0.65 -0.04 -7.40
C MET A 18 0.53 0.26 -8.89
N ALA A 19 1.66 0.33 -9.61
CA ALA A 19 1.68 0.54 -11.05
C ALA A 19 0.98 -0.60 -11.81
N MET A 20 1.16 -1.85 -11.36
CA MET A 20 0.44 -3.01 -11.91
C MET A 20 -1.07 -2.90 -11.70
N GLY A 21 -1.52 -2.44 -10.54
CA GLY A 21 -2.94 -2.17 -10.28
C GLY A 21 -3.54 -1.19 -11.28
N ILE A 22 -2.88 -0.06 -11.50
CA ILE A 22 -3.30 0.96 -12.49
C ILE A 22 -3.26 0.38 -13.91
N PHE A 23 -2.23 -0.41 -14.24
CA PHE A 23 -2.14 -1.05 -15.55
C PHE A 23 -3.32 -1.98 -15.82
N ILE A 24 -3.71 -2.79 -14.82
CA ILE A 24 -4.83 -3.73 -14.95
C ILE A 24 -6.14 -2.97 -15.20
N THR A 25 -6.44 -1.91 -14.45
CA THR A 25 -7.68 -1.13 -14.64
C THR A 25 -7.72 -0.48 -16.04
N MET A 26 -6.62 0.15 -16.45
CA MET A 26 -6.51 0.86 -17.73
C MET A 26 -6.51 -0.06 -18.95
N LYS A 27 -5.77 -1.18 -18.91
CA LYS A 27 -5.56 -2.04 -20.09
C LYS A 27 -6.50 -3.23 -20.17
N VAL A 28 -6.82 -3.85 -19.04
CA VAL A 28 -7.67 -5.06 -19.01
C VAL A 28 -9.14 -4.65 -18.93
N PHE A 29 -9.48 -3.79 -17.98
CA PHE A 29 -10.86 -3.34 -17.78
C PHE A 29 -11.25 -2.16 -18.68
N ASN A 30 -10.27 -1.53 -19.35
CA ASN A 30 -10.45 -0.34 -20.20
C ASN A 30 -11.20 0.80 -19.48
N ILE A 31 -10.95 0.92 -18.18
CA ILE A 31 -11.59 1.89 -17.30
C ILE A 31 -10.48 2.69 -16.59
N PRO A 32 -10.50 4.03 -16.69
CA PRO A 32 -9.56 4.89 -15.97
C PRO A 32 -9.93 5.01 -14.48
N ASP A 33 -9.56 4.00 -13.72
CA ASP A 33 -9.78 3.93 -12.28
C ASP A 33 -8.49 4.25 -11.50
N ILE A 34 -8.51 5.41 -10.82
CA ILE A 34 -7.43 5.90 -9.95
C ILE A 34 -7.58 5.46 -8.48
N THR A 35 -8.60 4.66 -8.13
CA THR A 35 -8.77 4.15 -6.75
C THR A 35 -7.65 3.24 -6.28
N THR A 36 -6.90 2.68 -7.22
CA THR A 36 -5.70 1.89 -6.97
C THR A 36 -4.67 2.68 -6.15
N ASP A 37 -4.56 4.00 -6.38
CA ASP A 37 -3.71 4.89 -5.57
C ASP A 37 -4.26 5.07 -4.14
N GLY A 38 -5.55 5.38 -4.01
CA GLY A 38 -6.21 5.51 -2.71
C GLY A 38 -6.19 4.21 -1.88
N SER A 39 -6.35 3.06 -2.52
CA SER A 39 -6.36 1.74 -1.87
C SER A 39 -4.94 1.34 -1.43
N TYR A 40 -3.93 1.67 -2.22
CA TYR A 40 -2.52 1.45 -1.86
C TYR A 40 -2.14 2.28 -0.63
N THR A 41 -2.52 3.55 -0.59
CA THR A 41 -2.28 4.43 0.57
C THR A 41 -3.03 3.97 1.81
N LEU A 42 -4.30 3.52 1.69
CA LEU A 42 -5.05 2.94 2.81
C LEU A 42 -4.34 1.71 3.39
N GLY A 43 -3.83 0.81 2.54
CA GLY A 43 -3.05 -0.35 2.97
C GLY A 43 -1.80 0.06 3.78
N ALA A 44 -1.09 1.11 3.35
CA ALA A 44 0.05 1.66 4.07
C ALA A 44 -0.33 2.25 5.44
N VAL A 45 -1.46 2.97 5.52
CA VAL A 45 -1.97 3.54 6.77
C VAL A 45 -2.37 2.47 7.77
N VAL A 46 -3.12 1.46 7.33
CA VAL A 46 -3.52 0.33 8.18
C VAL A 46 -2.29 -0.41 8.69
N THR A 47 -1.30 -0.62 7.83
CA THR A 47 -0.02 -1.23 8.20
C THR A 47 0.71 -0.40 9.26
N ALA A 48 0.81 0.92 9.07
CA ALA A 48 1.46 1.83 10.01
C ALA A 48 0.80 1.85 11.40
N VAL A 49 -0.54 1.85 11.46
CA VAL A 49 -1.29 1.85 12.72
C VAL A 49 -1.18 0.52 13.46
N LEU A 50 -1.21 -0.61 12.75
CA LEU A 50 -1.07 -1.91 13.37
C LEU A 50 0.37 -2.15 13.86
N LEU A 51 1.36 -1.72 13.08
CA LEU A 51 2.78 -1.81 13.47
C LEU A 51 3.09 -0.91 14.68
N SER A 52 2.53 0.30 14.74
CA SER A 52 2.68 1.17 15.92
C SER A 52 1.98 0.63 17.16
N SER A 53 1.00 -0.26 16.98
CA SER A 53 0.31 -0.99 18.04
C SER A 53 1.00 -2.32 18.43
N HIS A 54 2.23 -2.57 17.97
CA HIS A 54 3.02 -3.79 18.24
C HIS A 54 2.41 -5.10 17.70
N TRP A 55 1.60 -5.05 16.64
CA TRP A 55 1.12 -6.27 15.99
C TRP A 55 2.24 -6.94 15.16
N ASN A 56 2.17 -8.27 15.05
CA ASN A 56 3.12 -9.04 14.24
C ASN A 56 2.92 -8.75 12.74
N ALA A 57 3.99 -8.45 12.02
CA ALA A 57 3.96 -8.13 10.59
C ALA A 57 3.19 -9.16 9.74
N LEU A 58 3.30 -10.46 10.06
CA LEU A 58 2.57 -11.51 9.34
C LEU A 58 1.05 -11.41 9.51
N ALA A 59 0.56 -10.98 10.68
CA ALA A 59 -0.86 -10.81 10.95
C ALA A 59 -1.43 -9.53 10.33
N VAL A 60 -0.56 -8.55 10.05
CA VAL A 60 -0.95 -7.27 9.42
C VAL A 60 -1.25 -7.44 7.94
N LEU A 61 -0.54 -8.34 7.25
CA LEU A 61 -0.71 -8.61 5.81
C LEU A 61 -2.16 -8.96 5.40
N PRO A 62 -2.86 -9.94 6.01
CA PRO A 62 -4.23 -10.23 5.64
C PRO A 62 -5.18 -9.05 5.95
N VAL A 63 -4.93 -8.30 7.02
CA VAL A 63 -5.78 -7.16 7.40
C VAL A 63 -5.65 -6.00 6.42
N CYS A 64 -4.42 -5.67 5.98
CA CYS A 64 -4.23 -4.60 5.00
C CYS A 64 -4.74 -5.01 3.60
N MET A 65 -4.61 -6.29 3.22
CA MET A 65 -5.20 -6.81 1.99
C MET A 65 -6.74 -6.71 2.00
N LEU A 66 -7.38 -7.06 3.12
CA LEU A 66 -8.83 -6.90 3.28
C LEU A 66 -9.25 -5.43 3.22
N ALA A 67 -8.49 -4.53 3.85
CA ALA A 67 -8.76 -3.10 3.81
C ALA A 67 -8.72 -2.55 2.36
N GLY A 68 -7.70 -2.95 1.58
CA GLY A 68 -7.60 -2.61 0.16
C GLY A 68 -8.73 -3.22 -0.68
N ALA A 69 -9.13 -4.46 -0.39
CA ALA A 69 -10.27 -5.10 -1.06
C ALA A 69 -11.58 -4.36 -0.76
N VAL A 70 -11.80 -3.93 0.48
CA VAL A 70 -12.97 -3.11 0.84
C VAL A 70 -12.99 -1.81 0.04
N ALA A 71 -11.87 -1.11 -0.07
CA ALA A 71 -11.76 0.10 -0.88
C ALA A 71 -12.15 -0.15 -2.36
N GLY A 72 -11.62 -1.21 -2.98
CA GLY A 72 -11.98 -1.61 -4.34
C GLY A 72 -13.46 -2.00 -4.50
N THR A 73 -14.02 -2.70 -3.51
CA THR A 73 -15.46 -3.05 -3.52
C THR A 73 -16.34 -1.81 -3.42
N CYS A 74 -15.96 -0.79 -2.63
CA CYS A 74 -16.68 0.47 -2.57
C CYS A 74 -16.76 1.13 -3.94
N THR A 75 -15.67 1.18 -4.70
CA THR A 75 -15.67 1.68 -6.08
C THR A 75 -16.60 0.89 -6.99
N GLY A 76 -16.50 -0.45 -6.93
CA GLY A 76 -17.35 -1.33 -7.73
C GLY A 76 -18.84 -1.18 -7.40
N LEU A 77 -19.18 -1.01 -6.11
CA LEU A 77 -20.54 -0.77 -5.67
C LEU A 77 -21.06 0.58 -6.16
N ILE A 78 -20.25 1.64 -6.09
CA ILE A 78 -20.64 2.97 -6.59
C ILE A 78 -20.92 2.89 -8.09
N HIS A 79 -20.04 2.26 -8.86
CA HIS A 79 -20.25 2.11 -10.31
C HIS A 79 -21.51 1.27 -10.63
N THR A 80 -21.68 0.11 -9.97
CA THR A 80 -22.77 -0.83 -10.30
C THR A 80 -24.14 -0.41 -9.76
N LYS A 81 -24.22 0.17 -8.56
CA LYS A 81 -25.50 0.58 -7.92
C LYS A 81 -25.90 2.02 -8.24
N LEU A 82 -24.95 2.95 -8.23
CA LEU A 82 -25.25 4.38 -8.46
C LEU A 82 -25.18 4.77 -9.94
N ARG A 83 -24.73 3.85 -10.82
CA ARG A 83 -24.60 4.05 -12.28
C ARG A 83 -23.78 5.29 -12.65
N ILE A 84 -22.78 5.59 -11.81
CA ILE A 84 -21.83 6.68 -12.04
C ILE A 84 -20.72 6.15 -12.94
N ASP A 85 -20.20 6.99 -13.83
CA ASP A 85 -19.02 6.66 -14.64
C ASP A 85 -17.86 6.21 -13.76
N ALA A 86 -17.18 5.15 -14.18
CA ALA A 86 -16.15 4.52 -13.36
C ALA A 86 -14.96 5.46 -13.05
N LEU A 87 -14.67 6.43 -13.91
CA LEU A 87 -13.69 7.49 -13.64
C LEU A 87 -14.12 8.36 -12.46
N LEU A 88 -15.39 8.79 -12.43
CA LEU A 88 -15.90 9.67 -11.39
C LEU A 88 -16.05 8.93 -10.05
N ALA A 89 -16.47 7.66 -10.10
CA ALA A 89 -16.44 6.76 -8.95
C ALA A 89 -15.01 6.64 -8.38
N GLY A 90 -14.02 6.53 -9.27
CA GLY A 90 -12.60 6.47 -8.93
C GLY A 90 -12.12 7.69 -8.12
N ILE A 91 -12.37 8.90 -8.62
CA ILE A 91 -11.99 10.13 -7.94
C ILE A 91 -12.73 10.30 -6.59
N LEU A 92 -14.01 9.93 -6.54
CA LEU A 92 -14.83 10.07 -5.33
C LEU A 92 -14.33 9.15 -4.21
N VAL A 93 -14.00 7.89 -4.52
CA VAL A 93 -13.43 6.97 -3.54
C VAL A 93 -12.02 7.39 -3.14
N MET A 94 -11.17 7.83 -4.07
CA MET A 94 -9.82 8.31 -3.74
C MET A 94 -9.86 9.48 -2.74
N THR A 95 -10.73 10.47 -2.97
CA THR A 95 -10.90 11.63 -2.08
C THR A 95 -11.53 11.25 -0.73
N GLY A 96 -12.47 10.31 -0.73
CA GLY A 96 -13.03 9.72 0.49
C GLY A 96 -11.98 8.99 1.33
N LEU A 97 -11.18 8.14 0.68
CA LEU A 97 -10.08 7.38 1.32
C LEU A 97 -9.02 8.31 1.89
N TYR A 98 -8.70 9.41 1.21
CA TYR A 98 -7.80 10.42 1.76
C TYR A 98 -8.29 10.95 3.12
N SER A 99 -9.59 11.26 3.22
CA SER A 99 -10.19 11.71 4.49
C SER A 99 -10.15 10.62 5.56
N VAL A 100 -10.47 9.38 5.20
CA VAL A 100 -10.44 8.22 6.11
C VAL A 100 -9.01 7.96 6.62
N ASN A 101 -8.01 8.03 5.74
CA ASN A 101 -6.60 7.86 6.08
C ASN A 101 -6.16 8.86 7.17
N LEU A 102 -6.55 10.13 7.04
CA LEU A 102 -6.25 11.16 8.03
C LEU A 102 -6.96 10.91 9.37
N ILE A 103 -8.21 10.46 9.35
CA ILE A 103 -8.96 10.12 10.57
C ILE A 103 -8.32 8.93 11.29
N ILE A 104 -7.91 7.89 10.55
CA ILE A 104 -7.27 6.70 11.11
C ILE A 104 -5.91 7.05 11.74
N LEU A 105 -5.11 7.88 11.08
CA LEU A 105 -3.80 8.29 11.60
C LEU A 105 -3.90 9.28 12.77
N GLY A 106 -4.96 10.09 12.82
CA GLY A 106 -5.14 11.17 13.81
C GLY A 106 -4.12 12.31 13.73
N ARG A 107 -3.05 12.15 12.94
CA ARG A 107 -1.95 13.09 12.68
C ARG A 107 -1.40 12.87 11.27
N SER A 108 -0.75 13.88 10.70
CA SER A 108 -0.22 13.80 9.34
C SER A 108 1.00 12.87 9.18
N ASN A 109 1.70 12.56 10.28
CA ASN A 109 2.91 11.73 10.23
C ASN A 109 3.01 10.85 11.48
N VAL A 110 3.12 9.54 11.27
CA VAL A 110 3.39 8.56 12.32
C VAL A 110 4.83 8.08 12.10
N PRO A 111 5.77 8.31 13.03
CA PRO A 111 7.15 7.88 12.87
C PRO A 111 7.28 6.37 13.10
N LEU A 112 7.72 5.63 12.07
CA LEU A 112 7.98 4.18 12.14
C LEU A 112 9.45 3.84 12.49
N ILE A 113 10.23 4.81 13.00
CA ILE A 113 11.70 4.72 13.06
C ILE A 113 12.24 3.68 14.06
N ASN A 114 11.42 3.21 15.00
CA ASN A 114 11.79 2.23 16.02
C ASN A 114 10.95 0.94 15.97
N ILE A 115 10.26 0.68 14.86
CA ILE A 115 9.39 -0.50 14.75
C ILE A 115 10.15 -1.63 14.07
N HIS A 116 10.04 -2.84 14.62
CA HIS A 116 10.56 -4.04 13.98
C HIS A 116 9.81 -4.29 12.67
N THR A 117 10.50 -4.08 11.56
CA THR A 117 10.00 -4.35 10.21
C THR A 117 10.55 -5.68 9.70
N VAL A 118 9.93 -6.21 8.64
CA VAL A 118 10.40 -7.42 7.95
C VAL A 118 11.88 -7.31 7.53
N PHE A 119 12.32 -6.09 7.19
CA PHE A 119 13.71 -5.78 6.84
C PHE A 119 14.70 -5.92 8.02
N ASN A 120 14.24 -5.77 9.26
CA ASN A 120 15.08 -5.92 10.46
C ASN A 120 14.99 -7.33 11.06
N THR A 121 13.88 -8.04 10.83
CA THR A 121 13.67 -9.39 11.37
C THR A 121 14.38 -10.49 10.58
N LEU A 122 14.66 -10.28 9.28
CA LEU A 122 15.32 -11.27 8.43
C LEU A 122 16.85 -11.06 8.41
N SER A 123 17.55 -11.53 9.44
CA SER A 123 19.02 -11.53 9.49
C SER A 123 19.58 -12.90 9.09
N LEU A 124 19.50 -13.27 7.81
CA LEU A 124 20.04 -14.54 7.30
C LEU A 124 21.53 -14.46 6.96
N PHE A 125 22.00 -13.29 6.54
CA PHE A 125 23.39 -13.03 6.19
C PHE A 125 24.05 -12.09 7.21
N SER A 126 25.36 -12.25 7.39
CA SER A 126 26.19 -11.46 8.32
C SER A 126 26.32 -9.98 7.96
N THR A 127 25.83 -9.56 6.79
CA THR A 127 25.88 -8.16 6.33
C THR A 127 24.46 -7.66 6.02
N ASP A 128 24.08 -6.54 6.63
CA ASP A 128 22.76 -5.91 6.47
C ASP A 128 22.41 -5.59 5.01
N LEU A 129 23.42 -5.26 4.19
CA LEU A 129 23.26 -5.01 2.76
C LEU A 129 22.67 -6.19 1.99
N TYR A 130 23.10 -7.41 2.28
CA TYR A 130 22.60 -8.60 1.60
C TYR A 130 21.21 -8.99 2.08
N ASN A 131 20.90 -8.76 3.36
CA ASN A 131 19.56 -8.99 3.90
C ASN A 131 18.54 -8.03 3.27
N GLN A 132 18.87 -6.73 3.17
CA GLN A 132 17.98 -5.74 2.54
C GLN A 132 17.73 -6.05 1.05
N LEU A 133 18.77 -6.45 0.31
CA LEU A 133 18.64 -6.84 -1.08
C LEU A 133 17.81 -8.11 -1.24
N PHE A 134 18.03 -9.12 -0.38
CA PHE A 134 17.27 -10.37 -0.41
C PHE A 134 15.79 -10.13 -0.11
N VAL A 135 15.46 -9.37 0.94
CA VAL A 135 14.07 -9.03 1.28
C VAL A 135 13.41 -8.24 0.15
N ALA A 136 14.13 -7.31 -0.47
CA ALA A 136 13.62 -6.56 -1.63
C ALA A 136 13.35 -7.45 -2.86
N LEU A 137 14.02 -8.60 -3.00
CA LEU A 137 13.80 -9.54 -4.11
C LEU A 137 12.65 -10.51 -3.80
N VAL A 138 12.40 -10.79 -2.52
CA VAL A 138 11.33 -11.70 -2.07
C VAL A 138 9.95 -11.03 -2.02
N MET A 139 9.89 -9.71 -1.81
CA MET A 139 8.66 -8.91 -1.95
C MET A 139 8.25 -8.73 -3.41
#